data_AF-A0A3D1E4Q9-F1
#
_entry.id   AF-A0A3D1E4Q9-F1
#
_cell.length_a   1.000
_cell.length_b   1.000
_cell.length_c   1.000
_cell.angle_alpha   90.00
_cell.angle_beta   90.00
_cell.angle_gamma   90.00
#
_symmetry.space_group_name_H-M   'P 1'
#
loop_
_entity.id
_entity.type
_entity.pdbx_description
1 polymer ?
#
loop_
_entity_poly.entity_id
_entity_poly.type
_entity_poly.pdbx_seq_one_letter_code
_entity_poly.pdbx_strand_id
1 'polypeptide(L)'
;MKIWYQSFVNATAAPGYWDRLSGFLKAQARPGTELTFHGIDPYDSYAHALVEYRCGRDAIANAITAGREGYDGYLMGHFQDSGMYEARAAASVPVISLGE
;
A
#
# COMPACT_ATOMS: atom_id res chain seq x y z
N MET A 1 8.64 -4.00 14.33
CA MET A 1 8.56 -4.18 12.88
C MET A 1 7.73 -3.05 12.31
N LYS A 2 8.26 -2.27 11.37
CA LYS A 2 7.58 -1.16 10.70
C LYS A 2 7.11 -1.62 9.33
N ILE A 3 5.80 -1.54 9.08
CA ILE A 3 5.21 -1.92 7.79
C ILE A 3 4.61 -0.69 7.13
N TRP A 4 4.95 -0.50 5.86
CA TRP A 4 4.31 0.46 4.98
C TRP A 4 3.05 -0.17 4.40
N TYR A 5 1.88 0.33 4.76
CA TYR A 5 0.63 -0.04 4.11
C TYR A 5 0.34 0.93 2.97
N GLN A 6 0.34 0.43 1.74
CA GLN A 6 0.00 1.22 0.56
C GLN A 6 -1.47 1.05 0.18
N SER A 7 -2.23 2.13 0.24
CA SER A 7 -3.59 2.20 -0.32
C SER A 7 -3.58 2.94 -1.66
N PHE A 8 -4.44 2.51 -2.58
CA PHE A 8 -4.67 3.21 -3.85
C PHE A 8 -5.71 4.33 -3.72
N VAL A 9 -6.48 4.30 -2.63
CA VAL A 9 -7.31 5.42 -2.19
C VAL A 9 -6.58 6.25 -1.14
N ASN A 10 -7.13 7.39 -0.76
CA ASN A 10 -6.66 8.18 0.37
C ASN A 10 -7.78 8.41 1.41
N ALA A 11 -7.42 8.91 2.58
CA ALA A 11 -8.36 9.08 3.69
C ALA A 11 -9.54 10.01 3.34
N THR A 12 -9.32 11.01 2.49
CA THR A 12 -10.38 11.93 2.04
C THR A 12 -11.35 11.25 1.07
N ALA A 13 -10.84 10.41 0.17
CA ALA A 13 -11.65 9.68 -0.81
C ALA A 13 -12.47 8.55 -0.19
N ALA A 14 -11.99 7.96 0.91
CA ALA A 14 -12.61 6.78 1.52
C ALA A 14 -12.54 6.80 3.07
N PRO A 15 -13.08 7.82 3.76
CA PRO A 15 -12.85 8.03 5.19
C PRO A 15 -13.35 6.86 6.06
N GLY A 16 -14.58 6.40 5.85
CA GLY A 16 -15.15 5.29 6.61
C GLY A 16 -14.52 3.92 6.32
N TYR A 17 -13.85 3.78 5.17
CA TYR A 17 -13.07 2.59 4.83
C TYR A 17 -11.72 2.62 5.56
N TRP A 18 -11.04 3.77 5.53
CA TRP A 18 -9.71 3.95 6.12
C TRP A 18 -9.68 3.63 7.61
N ASP A 19 -10.64 4.15 8.37
CA ASP A 19 -10.71 3.95 9.81
C ASP A 19 -10.99 2.49 10.16
N ARG A 20 -11.94 1.85 9.46
CA ARG A 20 -12.29 0.45 9.68
C ARG A 20 -11.14 -0.48 9.34
N LEU A 21 -10.53 -0.29 8.17
CA LEU A 21 -9.42 -1.09 7.70
C LEU A 21 -8.22 -0.94 8.62
N SER A 22 -7.84 0.29 8.95
CA SER A 22 -6.68 0.53 9.80
C SER A 22 -6.88 -0.01 11.22
N GLY A 23 -8.09 0.13 11.78
CA GLY A 23 -8.45 -0.50 13.05
C GLY A 23 -8.37 -2.02 13.00
N PHE A 24 -8.93 -2.64 11.96
CA PHE A 24 -8.86 -4.10 11.76
C PHE A 24 -7.42 -4.59 11.67
N LEU A 25 -6.59 -4.00 10.80
CA LEU A 25 -5.21 -4.43 10.60
C LEU A 25 -4.36 -4.25 11.86
N LYS A 26 -4.52 -3.13 12.57
CA LYS A 26 -3.82 -2.88 13.85
C LYS A 26 -4.22 -3.90 14.92
N ALA A 27 -5.49 -4.31 14.97
CA ALA A 27 -5.96 -5.31 15.92
C ALA A 27 -5.43 -6.73 15.64
N GLN A 28 -5.11 -7.05 14.37
CA GLN A 28 -4.52 -8.33 13.98
C GLN A 28 -2.98 -8.32 14.00
N ALA A 29 -2.37 -7.15 14.13
CA ALA A 29 -0.92 -7.01 14.13
C ALA A 29 -0.30 -7.64 15.41
N ARG A 30 0.83 -8.33 15.24
CA ARG A 30 1.58 -8.88 16.38
C ARG A 30 2.13 -7.74 17.25
N PRO A 31 2.31 -7.95 18.58
CA PRO A 31 2.94 -6.96 19.45
C PRO A 31 4.28 -6.44 18.88
N GLY A 32 4.48 -5.12 18.97
CA GLY A 32 5.67 -4.46 18.42
C GLY A 32 5.66 -4.24 16.89
N THR A 33 4.53 -4.48 16.24
CA THR A 33 4.31 -4.13 14.82
C THR A 33 3.66 -2.76 14.71
N GLU A 34 4.27 -1.87 13.95
CA GLU A 34 3.76 -0.55 13.61
C GLU A 34 3.32 -0.54 12.14
N LEU A 35 2.09 -0.11 11.89
CA LEU A 35 1.53 0.03 10.55
C LEU A 35 1.35 1.52 10.22
N THR A 36 2.03 2.00 9.18
CA THR A 36 1.84 3.36 8.64
C THR A 36 1.03 3.28 7.35
N PHE A 37 -0.06 4.06 7.26
CA PHE A 37 -0.99 4.01 6.14
C PHE A 37 -0.70 5.16 5.17
N HIS A 38 -0.41 4.83 3.92
CA HIS A 38 -0.10 5.79 2.86
C HIS A 38 -1.14 5.66 1.74
N GLY A 39 -1.72 6.79 1.32
CA GLY A 39 -2.64 6.84 0.19
C GLY A 39 -1.96 7.38 -1.06
N ILE A 40 -2.60 7.22 -2.21
CA ILE A 40 -2.20 7.87 -3.46
C ILE A 40 -3.11 9.07 -3.72
N ASP A 41 -2.53 10.14 -4.24
CA ASP A 41 -3.26 11.31 -4.74
C ASP A 41 -2.66 11.75 -6.08
N PRO A 42 -3.45 11.86 -7.17
CA PRO A 42 -4.88 11.52 -7.26
C PRO A 42 -5.15 10.03 -7.07
N TYR A 43 -6.15 9.70 -6.26
CA TYR A 43 -6.51 8.34 -5.90
C TYR A 43 -7.12 7.54 -7.08
N ASP A 44 -7.14 6.22 -6.93
CA ASP A 44 -7.88 5.33 -7.81
C ASP A 44 -9.39 5.54 -7.63
N SER A 45 -10.01 6.14 -8.65
CA SER A 45 -11.42 6.51 -8.63
C SER A 45 -12.30 5.47 -9.34
N TYR A 46 -11.72 4.66 -10.24
CA TYR A 46 -12.44 3.75 -11.11
C TYR A 46 -11.51 2.64 -11.61
N ALA A 47 -12.02 1.42 -11.67
CA ALA A 47 -11.32 0.28 -12.27
C ALA A 47 -11.14 0.51 -13.78
N HIS A 48 -10.03 1.16 -14.16
CA HIS A 48 -9.69 1.52 -15.53
C HIS A 48 -8.19 1.43 -15.74
N ALA A 49 -7.74 0.84 -16.85
CA ALA A 49 -6.33 0.51 -17.09
C ALA A 49 -5.37 1.71 -16.95
N LEU A 50 -5.79 2.91 -17.37
CA LEU A 50 -4.97 4.13 -17.21
C LEU A 50 -4.81 4.56 -15.74
N VAL A 51 -5.83 4.33 -14.92
CA VAL A 51 -5.79 4.64 -13.49
C VAL A 51 -4.91 3.62 -12.77
N GLU A 52 -5.09 2.34 -13.09
CA GLU A 52 -4.24 1.24 -12.61
C GLU A 52 -2.77 1.48 -12.93
N TYR A 53 -2.46 1.86 -14.16
CA TYR A 53 -1.09 2.17 -14.57
C TYR A 53 -0.50 3.34 -13.78
N ARG A 54 -1.26 4.44 -13.63
CA ARG A 54 -0.81 5.63 -12.89
C ARG A 54 -0.57 5.32 -11.41
N CYS A 55 -1.56 4.74 -10.74
CA CYS A 55 -1.48 4.41 -9.32
C CYS A 55 -0.46 3.29 -9.07
N GLY A 56 -0.34 2.32 -9.99
CA GLY A 56 0.68 1.28 -9.94
C GLY A 56 2.10 1.86 -9.99
N ARG A 57 2.38 2.84 -10.86
CA ARG A 57 3.65 3.58 -10.85
C ARG A 57 3.95 4.20 -9.49
N ASP A 58 2.96 4.85 -8.88
CA ASP A 58 3.12 5.50 -7.58
C ASP A 58 3.32 4.48 -6.46
N ALA A 59 2.61 3.34 -6.51
CA ALA A 59 2.81 2.25 -5.59
C ALA A 59 4.23 1.65 -5.67
N ILE A 60 4.76 1.44 -6.88
CA ILE A 60 6.15 0.98 -7.10
C ILE A 60 7.14 1.97 -6.50
N ALA A 61 6.97 3.27 -6.76
CA ALA A 61 7.82 4.32 -6.20
C ALA A 61 7.77 4.31 -4.66
N ASN A 62 6.58 4.13 -4.08
CA ASN A 62 6.41 4.05 -2.63
C ASN A 62 7.04 2.81 -2.02
N ALA A 63 7.06 1.67 -2.72
CA ALA A 63 7.76 0.47 -2.24
C ALA A 63 9.28 0.69 -2.15
N ILE A 64 9.85 1.40 -3.12
CA ILE A 64 11.27 1.81 -3.09
C ILE A 64 11.51 2.79 -1.92
N THR A 65 10.61 3.76 -1.73
CA THR A 65 10.69 4.73 -0.63
C THR A 65 10.61 4.05 0.73
N ALA A 66 9.71 3.08 0.91
CA ALA A 66 9.60 2.30 2.16
C ALA A 66 10.94 1.66 2.53
N GLY A 67 11.64 1.07 1.55
CA GLY A 67 12.98 0.54 1.77
C GLY A 67 14.00 1.60 2.19
N ARG A 68 13.98 2.78 1.56
CA ARG A 68 14.88 3.90 1.88
C ARG A 68 14.63 4.49 3.27
N GLU A 69 13.38 4.52 3.71
CA GLU A 69 12.98 5.01 5.02
C GLU A 69 13.18 3.98 6.15
N GLY A 70 13.68 2.79 5.82
CA GLY A 70 13.99 1.75 6.80
C GLY A 70 12.76 1.03 7.35
N TYR A 71 11.70 0.91 6.55
CA TYR A 71 10.62 -0.03 6.84
C TYR A 71 11.11 -1.48 6.70
N ASP A 72 10.48 -2.39 7.42
CA ASP A 72 10.81 -3.82 7.39
C ASP A 72 10.01 -4.58 6.32
N GLY A 73 8.93 -3.98 5.79
CA GLY A 73 8.08 -4.59 4.78
C GLY A 73 7.06 -3.62 4.20
N TYR A 74 6.50 -4.01 3.06
CA TYR A 74 5.51 -3.25 2.31
C TYR A 74 4.29 -4.12 2.00
N LEU A 75 3.10 -3.64 2.38
CA LEU A 75 1.82 -4.29 2.17
C LEU A 75 1.00 -3.48 1.17
N MET A 76 0.82 -4.02 -0.05
CA MET A 76 -0.02 -3.42 -1.09
C MET A 76 -1.49 -3.74 -0.81
N GLY A 77 -2.23 -2.73 -0.37
CA GLY A 77 -3.66 -2.79 -0.06
C GLY A 77 -4.57 -2.61 -1.26
N HIS A 78 -4.22 -3.18 -2.41
CA HIS A 78 -4.98 -3.07 -3.66
C HIS A 78 -5.29 -4.45 -4.22
N PHE A 79 -6.54 -4.69 -4.64
CA PHE A 79 -6.98 -6.03 -5.04
C PHE A 79 -6.52 -6.43 -6.45
N GLN A 80 -6.29 -5.45 -7.34
CA GLN A 80 -5.87 -5.73 -8.72
C GLN A 80 -4.35 -5.86 -8.86
N ASP A 81 -3.60 -5.70 -7.77
CA ASP A 81 -2.14 -5.88 -7.70
C ASP A 81 -1.34 -5.10 -8.76
N SER A 82 -1.88 -3.98 -9.22
CA SER A 82 -1.25 -3.14 -10.24
C SER A 82 0.14 -2.65 -9.80
N GLY A 83 1.18 -3.13 -10.49
CA GLY A 83 2.57 -2.82 -10.18
C GLY A 83 3.22 -3.69 -9.10
N MET A 84 2.55 -4.77 -8.64
CA MET A 84 3.07 -5.64 -7.57
C MET A 84 4.41 -6.30 -7.94
N TYR A 85 4.51 -6.90 -9.12
CA TYR A 85 5.73 -7.61 -9.52
C TYR A 85 6.91 -6.65 -9.70
N GLU A 86 6.67 -5.47 -10.26
CA GLU A 86 7.65 -4.41 -10.41
C GLU A 86 8.08 -3.86 -9.05
N ALA A 87 7.13 -3.64 -8.13
CA ALA A 87 7.43 -3.21 -6.77
C ALA A 87 8.30 -4.24 -6.04
N ARG A 88 7.96 -5.52 -6.14
CA ARG A 88 8.74 -6.62 -5.56
C ARG A 88 10.14 -6.73 -6.16
N ALA A 89 10.29 -6.51 -7.46
CA ALA A 89 11.58 -6.54 -8.13
C ALA A 89 12.47 -5.33 -7.78
N ALA A 90 11.87 -4.17 -7.53
CA ALA A 90 12.59 -2.91 -7.32
C ALA A 90 12.85 -2.56 -5.85
N ALA A 91 12.00 -3.01 -4.92
CA ALA A 91 12.11 -2.68 -3.51
C ALA A 91 13.20 -3.50 -2.80
N SER A 92 13.83 -2.89 -1.80
CA SER A 92 14.78 -3.57 -0.91
C SER A 92 14.11 -4.29 0.26
N VAL A 93 12.79 -4.21 0.37
CA VAL A 93 11.97 -4.80 1.44
C VAL A 93 10.98 -5.81 0.84
N PRO A 94 10.52 -6.81 1.60
CA PRO A 94 9.47 -7.71 1.14
C PRO A 94 8.19 -6.94 0.76
N VAL A 95 7.66 -7.25 -0.42
CA VAL A 95 6.40 -6.71 -0.96
C VAL A 95 5.37 -7.84 -1.01
N ILE A 96 4.28 -7.69 -0.27
CA ILE A 96 3.13 -8.60 -0.26
C ILE A 96 1.89 -7.81 -0.69
N SER A 97 1.06 -8.38 -1.56
CA SER A 97 -0.18 -7.76 -2.02
C SER A 97 -1.44 -8.48 -1.56
N LEU A 98 -2.57 -7.78 -1.61
CA LEU A 98 -3.88 -8.26 -1.20
C LEU A 98 -4.49 -9.27 -2.18
N GLY A 99 -4.22 -9.14 -3.48
CA GLY A 99 -4.79 -10.00 -4.53
C GLY A 99 -4.06 -11.33 -4.78
N GLU A 100 -2.95 -11.59 -4.07
CA GLU A 100 -2.11 -12.79 -4.20
C GLU A 100 -2.73 -14.09 -3.68
#